data_AF-A0A9E3KBX4-F1
#
_entry.id   AF-A0A9E3KBX4-F1
#
_cell.length_a   1.000
_cell.length_b   1.000
_cell.length_c   1.000
_cell.angle_alpha   90.00
_cell.angle_beta   90.00
_cell.angle_gamma   90.00
#
_symmetry.space_group_name_H-M   'P 1'
#
loop_
_entity.id
_entity.type
_entity.pdbx_description
1 polymer ?
#
loop_
_entity_poly.entity_id
_entity_poly.type
_entity_poly.pdbx_seq_one_letter_code
_entity_poly.pdbx_strand_id
1 'polypeptide(L)'
;DRDTLYAVLDAGMLCHVGYVFEGYPVVTPTLYWREGDAIYWHGSSASRALRASEDVEVCLTVTHLDGLVLARSAFHHSANYRSAMLFGKGRLVTGDDEKLARLKAMTESFYPGRWDELRPVSPQELKATSILWMPIDEASVKIRTGDPVDHEEDMADEVWAGIAPFRLALGEPEPDATTKAAGRTAPLMPARLSRP
;
A
#
# COMPACT_ATOMS: atom_id res chain seq x y z
N ASP A 1 -15.02 10.27 4.51
CA ASP A 1 -14.91 10.04 5.97
C ASP A 1 -13.67 9.18 6.27
N ARG A 2 -13.29 9.04 7.55
CA ARG A 2 -12.10 8.28 7.96
C ARG A 2 -12.22 6.79 7.68
N ASP A 3 -13.40 6.21 7.85
CA ASP A 3 -13.63 4.77 7.62
C ASP A 3 -13.36 4.39 6.17
N THR A 4 -13.83 5.21 5.22
CA THR A 4 -13.55 5.04 3.79
C THR A 4 -12.05 5.14 3.49
N LEU A 5 -11.36 6.12 4.09
CA LEU A 5 -9.90 6.25 3.95
C LEU A 5 -9.18 5.00 4.47
N TYR A 6 -9.53 4.53 5.66
CA TYR A 6 -8.90 3.37 6.28
C TYR A 6 -9.16 2.10 5.50
N ALA A 7 -10.36 1.93 4.93
CA ALA A 7 -10.64 0.81 4.05
C ALA A 7 -9.73 0.80 2.80
N VAL A 8 -9.38 1.96 2.24
CA VAL A 8 -8.43 2.05 1.12
C VAL A 8 -7.00 1.74 1.57
N LEU A 9 -6.57 2.27 2.71
CA LEU A 9 -5.23 2.04 3.24
C LEU A 9 -5.03 0.57 3.69
N ASP A 10 -6.01 -0.04 4.33
CA ASP A 10 -5.86 -1.39 4.89
C ASP A 10 -5.96 -2.50 3.83
N ALA A 11 -6.55 -2.18 2.67
CA ALA A 11 -6.59 -3.06 1.51
C ALA A 11 -5.22 -3.23 0.84
N GLY A 12 -4.25 -2.35 1.13
CA GLY A 12 -2.94 -2.32 0.49
C GLY A 12 -1.77 -2.55 1.44
N MET A 13 -0.60 -2.77 0.84
CA MET A 13 0.70 -2.73 1.53
C MET A 13 1.75 -1.92 0.77
N LEU A 14 1.47 -1.56 -0.50
CA LEU A 14 2.36 -0.80 -1.36
C LEU A 14 1.82 0.62 -1.53
N CYS A 15 2.68 1.61 -1.31
CA CYS A 15 2.38 3.00 -1.59
C CYS A 15 3.47 3.61 -2.48
N HIS A 16 3.20 4.85 -2.90
CA HIS A 16 4.13 5.71 -3.60
C HIS A 16 4.30 6.99 -2.78
N VAL A 17 5.51 7.28 -2.31
CA VAL A 17 5.81 8.50 -1.55
C VAL A 17 6.40 9.52 -2.51
N GLY A 18 5.65 10.59 -2.76
CA GLY A 18 6.08 11.77 -3.51
C GLY A 18 6.72 12.80 -2.59
N TYR A 19 7.90 13.30 -2.96
CA TYR A 19 8.63 14.34 -2.22
C TYR A 19 9.50 15.15 -3.19
N VAL A 20 9.87 16.37 -2.79
CA VAL A 20 10.80 17.21 -3.58
C VAL A 20 12.22 16.92 -3.14
N PHE A 21 13.07 16.57 -4.08
CA PHE A 21 14.48 16.30 -3.81
C PHE A 21 15.36 16.95 -4.87
N GLU A 22 16.29 17.82 -4.43
CA GLU A 22 17.14 18.63 -5.32
C GLU A 22 16.34 19.42 -6.38
N GLY A 23 15.12 19.86 -6.03
CA GLY A 23 14.22 20.61 -6.92
C GLY A 23 13.36 19.74 -7.84
N TYR A 24 13.52 18.41 -7.83
CA TYR A 24 12.74 17.50 -8.66
C TYR A 24 11.63 16.80 -7.84
N PRO A 25 10.43 16.59 -8.41
CA PRO A 25 9.40 15.77 -7.80
C PRO A 25 9.75 14.28 -7.99
N VAL A 26 10.22 13.65 -6.93
CA VAL A 26 10.58 12.22 -6.93
C VAL A 26 9.44 11.43 -6.32
N VAL A 27 9.15 10.25 -6.89
CA VAL A 27 8.14 9.32 -6.37
C VAL A 27 8.81 7.97 -6.13
N THR A 28 8.83 7.53 -4.87
CA THR A 28 9.46 6.26 -4.47
C THR A 28 8.40 5.24 -4.06
N PRO A 29 8.32 4.07 -4.72
CA PRO A 29 7.46 2.98 -4.25
C PRO A 29 8.07 2.35 -2.99
N THR A 30 7.25 2.07 -1.99
CA THR A 30 7.68 1.39 -0.76
C THR A 30 6.52 0.66 -0.08
N LEU A 31 6.85 -0.25 0.84
CA LEU A 31 5.86 -0.85 1.71
C LEU A 31 5.47 0.12 2.83
N TYR A 32 4.19 0.08 3.22
CA TYR A 32 3.66 0.84 4.34
C TYR A 32 2.73 0.01 5.20
N TRP A 33 2.51 0.47 6.43
CA TRP A 33 1.44 -0.01 7.28
C TRP A 33 0.82 1.15 8.06
N ARG A 34 -0.39 0.92 8.58
CA ARG A 34 -1.15 1.89 9.38
C ARG A 34 -1.25 1.40 10.81
N GLU A 35 -1.09 2.30 11.77
CA GLU A 35 -1.42 2.06 13.19
C GLU A 35 -2.30 3.21 13.67
N GLY A 36 -3.59 2.93 13.90
CA GLY A 36 -4.56 3.98 14.22
C GLY A 36 -4.59 5.09 13.18
N ASP A 37 -4.33 6.31 13.62
CA ASP A 37 -4.35 7.52 12.79
C ASP A 37 -2.94 7.91 12.28
N ALA A 38 -2.01 6.96 12.20
CA ALA A 38 -0.67 7.18 11.67
C ALA A 38 -0.29 6.17 10.59
N ILE A 39 0.47 6.63 9.60
CA ILE A 39 1.02 5.83 8.51
C ILE A 39 2.54 5.72 8.67
N TYR A 40 3.10 4.56 8.35
CA TYR A 40 4.51 4.26 8.53
C TYR A 40 5.10 3.62 7.28
N TRP A 41 6.37 3.91 7.00
CA TRP A 41 7.15 3.23 5.97
C TRP A 41 8.60 3.11 6.45
N HIS A 42 9.32 2.10 5.96
CA HIS A 42 10.68 1.85 6.40
C HIS A 42 11.62 1.61 5.22
N GLY A 43 12.90 1.48 5.54
CA GLY A 43 13.94 1.11 4.59
C GLY A 43 15.32 1.16 5.23
N SER A 44 16.35 1.07 4.40
CA SER A 44 17.73 1.21 4.87
C SER A 44 17.96 2.58 5.51
N SER A 45 18.70 2.61 6.62
CA SER A 45 19.25 3.84 7.22
C SER A 45 20.17 4.63 6.27
N ALA A 46 20.66 3.98 5.21
CA ALA A 46 21.41 4.60 4.12
C ALA A 46 20.53 5.13 2.98
N SER A 47 19.21 4.93 3.05
CA SER A 47 18.28 5.29 1.97
C SER A 47 18.25 6.80 1.74
N ARG A 48 18.63 7.21 0.52
CA ARG A 48 18.49 8.60 0.06
C ARG A 48 17.03 9.02 0.08
N ALA A 49 16.11 8.13 -0.31
CA ALA A 49 14.67 8.41 -0.34
C ALA A 49 14.12 8.71 1.05
N LEU A 50 14.51 7.95 2.08
CA LEU A 50 14.06 8.23 3.45
C LEU A 50 14.62 9.55 3.97
N ARG A 51 15.93 9.81 3.80
CA ARG A 51 16.53 11.09 4.21
C ARG A 51 15.90 12.28 3.49
N ALA A 52 15.54 12.10 2.22
CA ALA A 52 14.90 13.11 1.40
C ALA A 52 13.40 13.31 1.72
N SER A 53 12.78 12.42 2.49
CA SER A 53 11.37 12.48 2.90
C SER A 53 11.19 12.70 4.41
N GLU A 54 12.28 12.87 5.15
CA GLU A 54 12.29 13.20 6.58
C GLU A 54 12.13 14.71 6.79
N ASP A 55 11.23 15.10 7.69
CA ASP A 55 10.90 16.47 8.08
C ASP A 55 10.54 17.43 6.93
N VAL A 56 10.16 16.88 5.78
CA VAL A 56 9.67 17.60 4.60
C VAL A 56 8.23 17.21 4.28
N GLU A 57 7.53 18.07 3.55
CA GLU A 57 6.19 17.75 3.05
C GLU A 57 6.27 16.61 2.02
N VAL A 58 5.44 15.60 2.22
CA VAL A 58 5.32 14.44 1.35
C VAL A 58 3.86 14.19 0.97
N CYS A 59 3.65 13.50 -0.14
CA CYS A 59 2.37 12.92 -0.51
C CYS A 59 2.52 11.41 -0.58
N LEU A 60 1.91 10.68 0.36
CA LEU A 60 1.85 9.21 0.30
C LEU A 60 0.57 8.80 -0.43
N THR A 61 0.73 8.15 -1.58
CA THR A 61 -0.38 7.71 -2.44
C THR A 61 -0.52 6.20 -2.43
N VAL A 62 -1.75 5.72 -2.19
CA VAL A 62 -2.16 4.33 -2.34
C VAL A 62 -3.23 4.26 -3.42
N THR A 63 -3.09 3.33 -4.37
CA THR A 63 -4.04 3.15 -5.46
C THR A 63 -4.34 1.68 -5.67
N HIS A 64 -5.61 1.37 -5.86
CA HIS A 64 -6.14 0.05 -6.17
C HIS A 64 -6.95 0.13 -7.45
N LEU A 65 -6.54 -0.62 -8.46
CA LEU A 65 -7.29 -0.72 -9.72
C LEU A 65 -8.23 -1.92 -9.62
N ASP A 66 -9.53 -1.67 -9.72
CA ASP A 66 -10.58 -2.65 -9.45
C ASP A 66 -11.29 -3.13 -10.73
N GLY A 67 -11.12 -2.44 -11.86
CA GLY A 67 -11.56 -2.95 -13.17
C GLY A 67 -11.55 -1.91 -14.28
N LEU A 68 -11.55 -2.37 -15.53
CA LEU A 68 -11.76 -1.51 -16.69
C LEU A 68 -13.26 -1.32 -16.92
N VAL A 69 -13.65 -0.08 -17.23
CA VAL A 69 -15.01 0.26 -17.62
C VAL A 69 -15.05 0.49 -19.12
N LEU A 70 -15.77 -0.39 -19.79
CA LEU A 70 -15.86 -0.49 -21.24
C LEU A 70 -17.19 0.13 -21.68
N ALA A 71 -17.14 1.39 -22.09
CA ALA A 71 -18.28 2.14 -22.60
C ALA A 71 -18.53 1.85 -24.09
N ARG A 72 -19.66 2.30 -24.62
CA ARG A 72 -19.98 2.21 -26.04
C ARG A 72 -19.23 3.24 -26.86
N SER A 73 -19.01 4.43 -26.29
CA SER A 73 -18.17 5.46 -26.91
C SER A 73 -16.78 5.54 -26.29
N ALA A 74 -15.79 5.86 -27.12
CA ALA A 74 -14.40 5.90 -26.70
C ALA A 74 -14.14 6.90 -25.55
N PHE A 75 -14.92 7.99 -25.51
CA PHE A 75 -14.81 9.05 -24.52
C PHE A 75 -15.22 8.60 -23.11
N HIS A 76 -16.19 7.69 -23.00
CA HIS A 76 -16.73 7.23 -21.71
C HIS A 76 -15.99 6.02 -21.12
N HIS A 77 -14.95 5.52 -21.80
CA HIS A 77 -14.06 4.53 -21.22
C HIS A 77 -13.40 5.04 -19.94
N SER A 78 -13.31 4.19 -18.93
CA SER A 78 -12.72 4.55 -17.65
C SER A 78 -12.25 3.32 -16.88
N ALA A 79 -12.06 3.46 -15.57
CA ALA A 79 -11.75 2.37 -14.66
C ALA A 79 -12.49 2.52 -13.33
N ASN A 80 -12.82 1.40 -12.71
CA ASN A 80 -13.15 1.34 -11.30
C ASN A 80 -11.86 1.27 -10.50
N TYR A 81 -11.75 2.11 -9.47
CA TYR A 81 -10.55 2.22 -8.64
C TYR A 81 -10.86 2.87 -7.30
N ARG A 82 -9.94 2.69 -6.37
CA ARG A 82 -9.89 3.40 -5.08
C ARG A 82 -8.50 4.00 -4.91
N SER A 83 -8.43 5.23 -4.42
CA SER A 83 -7.16 5.89 -4.15
C SER A 83 -7.25 6.77 -2.92
N ALA A 84 -6.13 6.85 -2.20
CA ALA A 84 -5.93 7.72 -1.06
C ALA A 84 -4.60 8.46 -1.23
N MET A 85 -4.62 9.78 -1.06
CA MET A 85 -3.45 10.63 -0.97
C MET A 85 -3.40 11.22 0.43
N LEU A 86 -2.32 10.98 1.16
CA LEU A 86 -2.05 11.51 2.50
C LEU A 86 -1.00 12.60 2.40
N PHE A 87 -1.25 13.75 3.02
CA PHE A 87 -0.35 14.91 2.98
C PHE A 87 0.18 15.21 4.37
N GLY A 88 1.46 15.56 4.45
CA GLY A 88 2.08 16.01 5.70
C GLY A 88 3.58 15.74 5.74
N LYS A 89 4.15 15.81 6.94
CA LYS A 89 5.59 15.62 7.15
C LYS A 89 5.91 14.25 7.75
N GLY A 90 6.76 13.50 7.07
CA GLY A 90 7.34 12.27 7.60
C GLY A 90 8.34 12.57 8.72
N ARG A 91 8.20 11.91 9.86
CA ARG A 91 9.07 12.06 11.04
C ARG A 91 9.78 10.77 11.32
N LEU A 92 11.04 10.85 11.74
CA LEU A 92 11.80 9.67 12.13
C LEU A 92 11.24 9.05 13.42
N VAL A 93 11.07 7.72 13.40
CA VAL A 93 10.88 6.95 14.63
C VAL A 93 12.22 6.81 15.33
N THR A 94 12.32 7.35 16.54
CA THR A 94 13.54 7.35 17.35
C THR A 94 13.42 6.44 18.56
N GLY A 95 14.53 5.85 18.99
CA GLY A 95 14.58 4.93 20.11
C GLY A 95 14.44 3.47 19.66
N ASP A 96 15.24 2.60 20.26
CA ASP A 96 15.33 1.21 19.83
C ASP A 96 14.05 0.42 20.15
N ASP A 97 13.45 0.64 21.32
CA ASP A 97 12.20 -0.02 21.73
C ASP A 97 11.03 0.37 20.81
N GLU A 98 10.95 1.66 20.46
CA GLU A 98 9.89 2.16 19.58
C GLU A 98 10.07 1.60 18.16
N LYS A 99 11.30 1.63 17.62
CA LYS A 99 11.58 1.02 16.32
C LYS A 99 11.25 -0.47 16.30
N LEU A 100 11.56 -1.19 17.37
CA LEU A 100 11.25 -2.61 17.49
C LEU A 100 9.73 -2.84 17.51
N ALA A 101 8.98 -2.02 18.26
CA ALA A 101 7.52 -2.09 18.31
C ALA A 101 6.90 -1.84 16.91
N ARG A 102 7.41 -0.85 16.18
CA ARG A 102 6.98 -0.52 14.81
C ARG A 102 7.32 -1.63 13.81
N LEU A 103 8.50 -2.25 13.89
CA LEU A 103 8.85 -3.42 13.07
C LEU A 103 7.99 -4.64 13.40
N LYS A 104 7.63 -4.83 14.67
CA LYS A 104 6.67 -5.86 15.07
C LYS A 104 5.30 -5.59 14.46
N ALA A 105 4.79 -4.37 14.58
CA ALA A 105 3.50 -3.97 14.00
C ALA A 105 3.46 -4.16 12.48
N MET A 106 4.53 -3.78 11.76
CA MET A 106 4.66 -4.05 10.33
C MET A 106 4.61 -5.55 10.02
N THR A 107 5.41 -6.34 10.74
CA THR A 107 5.47 -7.80 10.54
C THR A 107 4.11 -8.43 10.77
N GLU A 108 3.43 -8.11 11.87
CA GLU A 108 2.11 -8.65 12.20
C GLU A 108 1.02 -8.15 11.24
N SER A 109 1.19 -6.93 10.71
CA SER A 109 0.34 -6.43 9.65
C SER A 109 0.48 -7.30 8.41
N PHE A 110 1.69 -7.56 7.92
CA PHE A 110 1.88 -8.29 6.65
C PHE A 110 1.79 -9.82 6.81
N TYR A 111 2.13 -10.34 7.98
CA TYR A 111 2.32 -11.76 8.25
C TYR A 111 1.79 -12.05 9.67
N PRO A 112 0.45 -12.16 9.86
CA PRO A 112 -0.13 -12.37 11.19
C PRO A 112 0.46 -13.58 11.92
N GLY A 113 0.91 -13.38 13.15
CA GLY A 113 1.53 -14.39 14.02
C GLY A 113 3.00 -14.69 13.68
N ARG A 114 3.55 -14.12 12.60
CA ARG A 114 4.88 -14.48 12.12
C ARG A 114 5.99 -13.95 13.02
N TRP A 115 5.78 -12.84 13.73
CA TRP A 115 6.85 -12.24 14.55
C TRP A 115 7.41 -13.22 15.58
N ASP A 116 6.52 -13.96 16.25
CA ASP A 116 6.90 -14.87 17.35
C ASP A 116 7.55 -16.17 16.84
N GLU A 117 7.43 -16.49 15.54
CA GLU A 117 8.11 -17.62 14.89
C GLU A 117 9.55 -17.27 14.44
N LEU A 118 9.86 -15.98 14.30
CA LEU A 118 11.14 -15.50 13.81
C LEU A 118 12.15 -15.38 14.94
N ARG A 119 13.44 -15.46 14.60
CA ARG A 119 14.47 -15.08 15.56
C ARG A 119 14.32 -13.60 15.92
N PRO A 120 14.72 -13.18 17.13
CA PRO A 120 14.73 -11.78 17.52
C PRO A 120 15.54 -10.91 16.53
N VAL A 121 15.08 -9.67 16.35
CA VAL A 121 15.80 -8.63 15.60
C VAL A 121 17.11 -8.33 16.33
N SER A 122 18.21 -8.36 15.60
CA SER A 122 19.52 -8.04 16.15
C SER A 122 19.73 -6.52 16.28
N PRO A 123 20.63 -6.06 17.17
CA PRO A 123 20.98 -4.64 17.26
C PRO A 123 21.48 -4.04 15.95
N GLN A 124 22.18 -4.84 15.13
CA GLN A 124 22.71 -4.39 13.85
C GLN A 124 21.60 -4.18 12.81
N GLU A 125 20.60 -5.07 12.75
CA GLU A 125 19.44 -4.91 11.87
C GLU A 125 18.61 -3.69 12.27
N LEU A 126 18.44 -3.49 13.58
CA LEU A 126 17.73 -2.32 14.10
C LEU A 126 18.45 -1.02 13.73
N LYS A 127 19.79 -0.98 13.89
CA LYS A 127 20.62 0.16 13.48
C LYS A 127 20.60 0.39 11.96
N ALA A 128 20.55 -0.68 11.17
CA ALA A 128 20.54 -0.60 9.71
C ALA A 128 19.20 -0.13 9.12
N THR A 129 18.14 -0.07 9.92
CA THR A 129 16.78 0.25 9.47
C THR A 129 16.35 1.64 9.93
N SER A 130 15.76 2.43 9.04
CA SER A 130 15.07 3.68 9.38
C SER A 130 13.57 3.52 9.12
N ILE A 131 12.76 4.13 9.99
CA ILE A 131 11.30 4.12 9.89
C ILE A 131 10.84 5.56 9.97
N LEU A 132 10.06 5.98 8.98
CA LEU A 132 9.36 7.25 9.02
C LEU A 132 7.89 7.00 9.35
N TRP A 133 7.28 7.97 10.00
CA TRP A 133 5.85 7.99 10.30
C TRP A 133 5.24 9.35 10.01
N MET A 134 3.96 9.38 9.70
CA MET A 134 3.21 10.61 9.46
C MET A 134 1.80 10.50 10.04
N PRO A 135 1.29 11.52 10.76
CA PRO A 135 -0.10 11.53 11.20
C PRO A 135 -1.04 11.69 10.00
N ILE A 136 -2.22 11.07 10.09
CA ILE A 136 -3.27 11.15 9.07
C ILE A 136 -4.20 12.31 9.45
N ASP A 137 -3.69 13.52 9.28
CA ASP A 137 -4.41 14.77 9.54
C ASP A 137 -5.11 15.30 8.28
N GLU A 138 -4.44 15.21 7.13
CA GLU A 138 -4.96 15.65 5.84
C GLU A 138 -4.90 14.52 4.80
N ALA A 139 -6.04 14.27 4.13
CA ALA A 139 -6.15 13.23 3.13
C ALA A 139 -7.21 13.55 2.06
N SER A 140 -6.98 13.06 0.85
CA SER A 140 -7.96 13.03 -0.24
C SER A 140 -8.22 11.59 -0.66
N VAL A 141 -9.50 11.21 -0.73
CA VAL A 141 -9.93 9.88 -1.18
C VAL A 141 -10.76 10.01 -2.43
N LYS A 142 -10.48 9.18 -3.43
CA LYS A 142 -11.29 9.09 -4.65
C LYS A 142 -11.61 7.64 -4.95
N ILE A 143 -12.89 7.37 -5.12
CA ILE A 143 -13.44 6.05 -5.44
C ILE A 143 -14.33 6.18 -6.66
N ARG A 144 -14.15 5.28 -7.62
CA ARG A 144 -15.05 5.09 -8.76
C ARG A 144 -15.46 3.63 -8.81
N THR A 145 -16.76 3.39 -8.82
CA THR A 145 -17.39 2.08 -8.97
C THR A 145 -18.55 2.20 -9.96
N GLY A 146 -19.02 1.05 -10.47
CA GLY A 146 -20.20 0.97 -11.32
C GLY A 146 -19.89 0.90 -12.82
N ASP A 147 -20.97 0.87 -13.58
CA ASP A 147 -21.03 0.65 -15.02
C ASP A 147 -20.52 1.85 -15.83
N PRO A 148 -20.35 1.70 -17.16
CA PRO A 148 -20.21 2.83 -18.07
C PRO A 148 -21.41 3.80 -17.95
N VAL A 149 -21.15 5.08 -18.19
CA VAL A 149 -22.19 6.13 -18.24
C VAL A 149 -22.22 6.67 -19.67
N ASP A 150 -22.84 5.89 -20.56
CA ASP A 150 -23.00 6.25 -21.97
C ASP A 150 -24.08 7.33 -22.16
N HIS A 151 -24.05 8.02 -23.31
CA HIS A 151 -25.15 8.90 -23.70
C HIS A 151 -26.33 8.09 -24.22
N GLU A 152 -27.54 8.68 -24.16
CA GLU A 152 -28.76 8.01 -24.63
C GLU A 152 -28.67 7.61 -26.11
N GLU A 153 -28.02 8.44 -26.94
CA GLU A 153 -27.79 8.17 -28.36
C GLU A 153 -26.88 6.97 -28.62
N ASP A 154 -25.89 6.72 -27.74
CA ASP A 154 -24.96 5.59 -27.86
C ASP A 154 -25.67 4.24 -27.56
N MET A 155 -26.81 4.25 -26.87
CA MET A 155 -27.49 3.03 -26.42
C MET A 155 -28.06 2.18 -27.57
N ALA A 156 -28.22 2.79 -28.76
CA ALA A 156 -28.67 2.09 -29.96
C ALA A 156 -27.54 1.34 -30.68
N ASP A 157 -26.27 1.60 -30.35
CA ASP A 157 -25.13 0.96 -30.98
C ASP A 157 -25.02 -0.52 -30.58
N GLU A 158 -24.75 -1.38 -31.57
CA GLU A 158 -24.51 -2.82 -31.37
C GLU A 158 -23.08 -3.11 -30.86
N VAL A 159 -22.64 -2.36 -29.84
CA VAL A 159 -21.33 -2.49 -29.19
C VAL A 159 -21.50 -3.02 -27.76
N TRP A 160 -20.63 -3.94 -27.36
CA TRP A 160 -20.63 -4.46 -25.99
C TRP A 160 -20.12 -3.40 -25.00
N ALA A 161 -20.82 -3.24 -23.87
CA ALA A 161 -20.43 -2.37 -22.79
C ALA A 161 -20.56 -3.07 -21.43
N GLY A 162 -19.67 -2.75 -20.49
CA GLY A 162 -19.64 -3.37 -19.17
C GLY A 162 -18.34 -3.15 -18.42
N ILE A 163 -18.03 -4.06 -17.51
CA ILE A 163 -16.85 -3.98 -16.64
C ILE A 163 -16.00 -5.25 -16.82
N ALA A 164 -14.70 -5.08 -17.03
CA ALA A 164 -13.72 -6.15 -16.89
C ALA A 164 -13.01 -6.00 -15.53
N PRO A 165 -13.39 -6.78 -14.50
CA PRO A 165 -12.88 -6.60 -13.15
C PRO A 165 -11.41 -7.00 -13.03
N PHE A 166 -10.65 -6.25 -12.23
CA PHE A 166 -9.33 -6.66 -11.76
C PHE A 166 -9.41 -7.11 -10.31
N ARG A 167 -8.79 -8.26 -10.04
CA ARG A 167 -8.71 -8.85 -8.70
C ARG A 167 -7.25 -9.08 -8.36
N LEU A 168 -6.84 -8.64 -7.18
CA LEU A 168 -5.58 -9.05 -6.60
C LEU A 168 -5.84 -10.31 -5.78
N ALA A 169 -5.22 -11.42 -6.14
CA ALA A 169 -5.29 -12.65 -5.38
C ALA A 169 -3.88 -13.09 -4.99
N LEU A 170 -3.68 -13.40 -3.72
CA LEU A 170 -2.47 -14.11 -3.30
C LEU A 170 -2.50 -15.52 -3.89
N GLY A 171 -1.38 -15.91 -4.50
CA GLY A 171 -1.15 -17.30 -4.88
C GLY A 171 -0.76 -18.17 -3.69
N GLU A 172 -0.66 -19.47 -3.94
CA GLU A 172 -0.09 -20.43 -2.97
C GLU A 172 1.37 -20.08 -2.67
N PRO A 173 1.80 -20.04 -1.38
CA PRO A 173 3.19 -19.78 -1.04
C PRO A 173 4.14 -20.82 -1.63
N GLU A 174 5.17 -20.34 -2.34
CA GLU A 174 6.21 -21.19 -2.93
C GLU A 174 7.40 -21.31 -1.97
N PRO A 175 7.67 -22.51 -1.39
CA PRO A 175 8.79 -22.68 -0.47
C PRO A 175 10.12 -22.66 -1.21
N ASP A 176 11.15 -22.08 -0.58
CA ASP A 176 12.52 -22.24 -1.05
C ASP A 176 13.00 -23.71 -0.95
N ALA A 177 14.15 -24.01 -1.56
CA ALA A 177 14.68 -25.37 -1.61
C ALA A 177 14.93 -25.97 -0.22
N THR A 178 15.40 -25.17 0.73
CA THR A 178 15.71 -25.59 2.11
C THR A 178 14.44 -25.92 2.89
N THR A 179 13.43 -25.09 2.79
CA THR A 179 12.12 -25.22 3.44
C THR A 179 11.36 -26.41 2.89
N LYS A 180 11.40 -26.60 1.55
CA LYS A 180 10.81 -27.75 0.87
C LYS A 180 11.46 -29.06 1.31
N ALA A 181 12.79 -29.13 1.35
CA ALA A 181 13.51 -30.33 1.80
C ALA A 181 13.23 -30.67 3.27
N ALA A 182 13.01 -29.65 4.12
CA ALA A 182 12.69 -29.81 5.53
C ALA A 182 11.21 -30.11 5.81
N GLY A 183 10.33 -30.14 4.80
CA GLY A 183 8.89 -30.38 4.98
C GLY A 183 8.18 -29.31 5.81
N ARG A 184 8.69 -28.07 5.81
CA ARG A 184 8.11 -26.96 6.58
C ARG A 184 6.91 -26.36 5.85
N THR A 185 5.89 -25.99 6.61
CA THR A 185 4.66 -25.38 6.09
C THR A 185 4.78 -23.86 6.00
N ALA A 186 4.07 -23.27 5.05
CA ALA A 186 3.95 -21.82 4.96
C ALA A 186 3.14 -21.24 6.14
N PRO A 187 3.46 -20.01 6.58
CA PRO A 187 2.64 -19.33 7.57
C PRO A 187 1.30 -18.89 6.97
N LEU A 188 0.37 -18.48 7.83
CA LEU A 188 -0.91 -17.91 7.40
C LEU A 188 -0.68 -16.64 6.59
N MET A 189 -1.24 -16.58 5.39
CA MET A 189 -1.26 -15.36 4.57
C MET A 189 -2.45 -14.47 4.94
N PRO A 190 -2.27 -13.14 5.01
CA PRO A 190 -3.36 -12.24 5.36
C PRO A 190 -4.41 -12.19 4.25
N ALA A 191 -5.63 -12.64 4.57
CA ALA A 191 -6.74 -12.65 3.62
C ALA A 191 -7.06 -11.26 3.04
N ARG A 192 -6.79 -10.18 3.78
CA ARG A 192 -7.09 -8.80 3.34
C ARG A 192 -6.32 -8.33 2.10
N LEU A 193 -5.24 -9.02 1.73
CA LEU A 193 -4.47 -8.73 0.51
C LEU A 193 -5.09 -9.38 -0.73
N SER A 194 -5.94 -10.38 -0.54
CA SER A 194 -6.79 -10.93 -1.59
C SER A 194 -8.09 -10.14 -1.64
N ARG A 195 -8.42 -9.60 -2.81
CA ARG A 195 -9.61 -8.77 -3.03
C ARG A 195 -10.44 -9.35 -4.17
N PRO A 196 -11.73 -9.62 -3.93
CA PRO A 196 -12.66 -10.08 -4.96
C PRO A 196 -13.05 -8.98 -5.94
#